data_AF-A0AAU9KMF8-F1
#
_entry.id   AF-A0AAU9KMF8-F1
#
_cell.length_a   1.000
_cell.length_b   1.000
_cell.length_c   1.000
_cell.angle_alpha   90.00
_cell.angle_beta   90.00
_cell.angle_gamma   90.00
#
_symmetry.space_group_name_H-M   'P 1'
#
loop_
_entity.id
_entity.type
_entity.pdbx_description
1 polymer ?
#
loop_
_entity_poly.entity_id
_entity_poly.type
_entity_poly.pdbx_seq_one_letter_code
_entity_poly.pdbx_strand_id
1 'polypeptide(L)'
;MASPQQIADLSRKIFQRLPQRHIPSGNKVISKQLKGDKVASWFNKPLLLRLGGDDPNFEILNEERLGKLDQMKRRGKSIPKKGAGKRSKK
;
A
#
# COMPACT_ATOMS: atom_id res chain seq x y z
N MET A 1 -6.14 -25.87 50.26
CA MET A 1 -5.90 -24.78 49.28
C MET A 1 -5.63 -25.41 47.92
N ALA A 2 -6.18 -24.85 46.83
CA ALA A 2 -5.87 -25.34 45.48
C ALA A 2 -4.40 -25.06 45.14
N SER A 3 -3.76 -25.96 44.40
CA SER A 3 -2.39 -25.77 43.94
C SER A 3 -2.30 -24.60 42.94
N PRO A 4 -1.16 -23.90 42.84
CA PRO A 4 -0.96 -22.85 41.84
C PRO A 4 -1.23 -23.31 40.40
N GLN A 5 -0.95 -24.59 40.13
CA GLN A 5 -1.15 -25.21 38.82
C GLN A 5 -2.64 -25.39 38.49
N GLN A 6 -3.45 -25.80 39.47
CA GLN A 6 -4.91 -25.88 39.32
C GLN A 6 -5.53 -24.50 39.09
N ILE A 7 -5.03 -23.47 39.78
CA ILE A 7 -5.50 -22.08 39.59
C ILE A 7 -5.14 -21.58 38.18
N ALA A 8 -3.92 -21.86 37.70
CA ALA A 8 -3.49 -21.51 36.35
C ALA A 8 -4.33 -22.20 35.26
N ASP A 9 -4.64 -23.48 35.44
CA ASP A 9 -5.49 -24.23 34.51
C ASP A 9 -6.95 -23.76 34.52
N LEU A 10 -7.50 -23.42 35.69
CA LEU A 10 -8.84 -22.85 35.80
C LEU A 10 -8.89 -21.48 35.10
N SER A 11 -7.91 -20.61 35.36
CA SER A 11 -7.78 -19.30 34.70
C SER A 11 -7.66 -19.44 33.19
N ARG A 12 -6.86 -20.39 32.71
CA ARG A 12 -6.71 -20.70 31.29
C ARG A 12 -8.05 -21.08 30.65
N LYS A 13 -8.86 -21.89 31.33
CA LYS A 13 -10.20 -22.28 30.87
C LYS A 13 -11.17 -21.10 30.85
N ILE A 14 -11.20 -20.30 31.92
CA ILE A 14 -12.07 -19.12 32.06
C ILE A 14 -11.79 -18.09 30.95
N PHE A 15 -10.52 -17.76 30.73
CA PHE A 15 -10.10 -16.74 29.77
C PHE A 15 -9.75 -17.28 28.38
N GLN A 16 -10.04 -18.56 28.11
CA GLN A 16 -9.80 -19.22 26.81
C GLN A 16 -8.36 -19.05 26.30
N ARG A 17 -7.38 -19.10 27.20
CA ARG A 17 -5.96 -18.96 26.85
C ARG A 17 -5.39 -20.30 26.35
N LEU A 18 -4.40 -20.21 25.46
CA LEU A 18 -3.65 -21.41 25.04
C LEU A 18 -2.76 -21.94 26.17
N PRO A 19 -2.59 -23.27 26.28
CA PRO A 19 -1.65 -23.87 27.23
C PRO A 19 -0.19 -23.64 26.80
N GLN A 20 0.69 -23.37 27.76
CA GLN A 20 2.12 -23.22 27.52
C GLN A 20 2.78 -24.61 27.39
N ARG A 21 2.79 -25.13 26.16
CA ARG A 21 3.35 -26.47 25.83
C ARG A 21 4.79 -26.45 25.33
N HIS A 22 5.44 -25.27 25.31
CA HIS A 22 6.80 -25.06 24.80
C HIS A 22 7.03 -25.54 23.34
N ILE A 23 5.96 -25.58 22.54
CA ILE A 23 5.99 -25.91 21.12
C ILE A 23 5.59 -24.68 20.28
N PRO A 24 6.11 -24.55 19.04
CA PRO A 24 5.71 -23.47 18.15
C PRO A 24 4.27 -23.66 17.68
N SER A 25 3.32 -23.00 18.35
CA SER A 25 1.87 -23.12 18.09
C SER A 25 1.31 -22.09 17.09
N GLY A 26 2.14 -21.18 16.57
CA GLY A 26 1.68 -20.09 15.70
C GLY A 26 0.87 -19.00 16.42
N ASN A 27 0.69 -19.07 17.75
CA ASN A 27 -0.10 -18.11 18.52
C ASN A 27 0.36 -16.65 18.30
N LYS A 28 1.68 -16.42 18.15
CA LYS A 28 2.26 -15.11 17.84
C LYS A 28 1.77 -14.51 16.51
N VAL A 29 1.40 -15.34 15.53
CA VAL A 29 0.88 -14.88 14.24
C VAL A 29 -0.61 -14.60 14.35
N ILE A 30 -1.37 -15.50 14.99
CA ILE A 30 -2.82 -15.39 15.15
C ILE A 30 -3.19 -14.21 16.07
N SER A 31 -2.41 -13.98 17.13
CA SER A 31 -2.66 -12.89 18.08
C SER A 31 -2.27 -11.51 17.55
N LYS A 32 -1.60 -11.42 16.40
CA LYS A 32 -1.24 -10.13 15.81
C LYS A 32 -2.49 -9.50 15.22
N GLN A 33 -2.78 -8.27 15.63
CA GLN A 33 -3.79 -7.45 14.99
C GLN A 33 -3.40 -7.19 13.53
N LEU A 34 -4.34 -7.43 12.61
CA LEU A 34 -4.17 -7.10 11.20
C LEU A 34 -4.06 -5.58 11.04
N LYS A 35 -3.10 -5.14 10.22
CA LYS A 35 -2.84 -3.71 9.95
C LYS A 35 -3.14 -3.33 8.49
N GLY A 36 -3.75 -4.23 7.71
CA GLY A 36 -3.98 -4.07 6.27
C GLY A 36 -4.70 -2.77 5.94
N ASP A 37 -5.85 -2.54 6.58
CA ASP A 37 -6.67 -1.35 6.32
C ASP A 37 -5.93 -0.05 6.66
N LYS A 38 -5.16 -0.04 7.75
CA LYS A 38 -4.33 1.11 8.14
C LYS A 38 -3.23 1.39 7.11
N VAL A 39 -2.64 0.35 6.53
CA VAL A 39 -1.62 0.49 5.48
C VAL A 39 -2.25 0.94 4.16
N ALA A 40 -3.39 0.36 3.79
CA ALA A 40 -4.12 0.72 2.56
C ALA A 40 -4.65 2.16 2.59
N SER A 41 -5.12 2.62 3.75
CA SER A 41 -5.61 3.99 3.97
C SER A 41 -4.53 5.03 4.21
N TRP A 42 -3.23 4.67 4.13
CA TRP A 42 -2.14 5.64 4.27
C TRP A 42 -2.28 6.83 3.30
N PHE A 43 -2.89 6.58 2.14
CA PHE A 43 -3.24 7.62 1.20
C PHE A 43 -4.77 7.73 1.08
N ASN A 44 -5.31 8.86 1.56
CA ASN A 44 -6.76 9.12 1.61
C ASN A 44 -7.43 9.22 0.23
N LYS A 45 -6.65 9.48 -0.83
CA LYS A 45 -7.15 9.60 -2.19
C LYS A 45 -6.61 8.46 -3.05
N PRO A 46 -7.44 7.75 -3.84
CA PRO A 46 -6.94 6.90 -4.92
C PRO A 46 -5.95 7.69 -5.79
N LEU A 47 -4.90 7.01 -6.27
CA LEU A 47 -3.74 7.63 -6.92
C LEU A 47 -4.12 8.60 -8.06
N LEU A 48 -5.24 8.31 -8.73
CA LEU A 48 -5.87 9.10 -9.79
C LEU A 48 -6.36 10.48 -9.31
N LEU A 49 -7.05 10.56 -8.17
CA LEU A 49 -7.47 11.81 -7.54
C LEU A 49 -6.31 12.64 -6.98
N ARG A 50 -5.13 12.02 -6.89
CA ARG A 50 -3.89 12.64 -6.42
C ARG A 50 -3.10 13.32 -7.52
N LEU A 51 -3.24 12.84 -8.75
CA LEU A 51 -2.63 13.48 -9.92
C LEU A 51 -3.42 14.73 -10.32
N GLY A 52 -4.73 14.74 -10.09
CA GLY A 52 -5.61 15.92 -10.27
C GLY A 52 -7.05 15.57 -10.60
N GLY A 53 -7.54 14.41 -10.16
CA GLY A 53 -8.68 13.73 -10.77
C GLY A 53 -10.00 14.49 -10.90
N ASP A 54 -10.34 15.39 -9.96
CA ASP A 54 -11.60 16.17 -9.99
C ASP A 54 -11.39 17.69 -10.01
N ASP A 55 -10.14 18.16 -10.05
CA ASP A 55 -9.84 19.59 -9.98
C ASP A 55 -10.01 20.20 -11.38
N PRO A 56 -10.93 21.16 -11.60
CA PRO A 56 -11.07 21.84 -12.89
C PRO A 56 -9.77 22.51 -13.34
N ASN A 57 -8.89 22.90 -12.41
CA ASN A 57 -7.57 23.44 -12.74
C ASN A 57 -6.63 22.37 -13.31
N PHE A 58 -6.88 21.08 -13.08
CA PHE A 58 -6.02 20.03 -13.65
C PHE A 58 -6.15 19.93 -15.17
N GLU A 59 -7.36 20.09 -15.71
CA GLU A 59 -7.57 20.17 -17.16
C GLU A 59 -6.85 21.38 -17.74
N ILE A 60 -6.99 22.55 -17.09
CA ILE A 60 -6.32 23.81 -17.49
C ILE A 60 -4.78 23.66 -17.46
N LEU A 61 -4.22 23.10 -16.39
CA LEU A 61 -2.77 22.84 -16.28
C LEU A 61 -2.29 21.80 -17.32
N ASN A 62 -3.16 20.88 -17.73
CA ASN A 62 -2.84 19.89 -18.75
C ASN A 62 -2.86 20.50 -20.17
N GLU A 63 -3.66 21.53 -20.43
CA GLU A 63 -3.65 22.26 -21.70
C GLU A 63 -2.30 22.93 -21.98
N GLU A 64 -1.69 23.58 -20.99
CA GLU A 64 -0.36 24.17 -21.13
C GLU A 64 0.69 23.09 -21.46
N ARG A 65 0.60 21.93 -20.81
CA ARG A 65 1.47 20.78 -21.07
C ARG A 65 1.30 20.28 -22.50
N LEU A 66 0.07 20.20 -23.01
CA LEU A 66 -0.24 19.78 -24.38
C LEU A 66 0.28 20.80 -25.41
N GLY A 67 0.08 22.09 -25.17
CA GLY A 67 0.61 23.16 -26.02
C GLY A 67 2.14 23.14 -26.11
N LYS A 68 2.83 22.93 -24.99
CA LYS A 68 4.29 22.75 -24.96
C LYS A 68 4.74 21.53 -25.75
N LEU A 69 4.03 20.40 -25.64
CA LEU A 69 4.31 19.19 -26.42
C LEU A 69 4.15 19.43 -27.93
N ASP A 70 3.10 20.15 -28.35
CA ASP A 70 2.89 20.49 -29.76
C ASP A 70 4.00 21.40 -30.30
N GLN A 71 4.38 22.44 -29.53
CA GLN A 71 5.49 23.30 -29.90
C GLN A 71 6.81 22.53 -30.08
N MET A 72 7.11 21.56 -29.22
CA MET A 72 8.30 20.71 -29.37
C MET A 72 8.21 19.79 -30.59
N LYS A 73 7.02 19.25 -30.90
CA LYS A 73 6.79 18.44 -32.11
C LYS A 73 7.07 19.24 -33.37
N ARG A 74 6.58 20.48 -33.45
CA ARG A 74 6.85 21.39 -34.59
C ARG A 74 8.34 21.66 -34.80
N ARG A 75 9.12 21.69 -33.71
CA ARG A 75 10.59 21.88 -33.75
C ARG A 75 11.38 20.59 -33.99
N GLY A 76 10.73 19.44 -34.16
CA GLY A 76 11.38 18.14 -34.28
C GLY A 76 12.09 17.67 -32.99
N LYS A 77 11.80 18.30 -31.85
CA LYS A 77 12.40 18.00 -30.53
C LYS A 77 11.46 17.17 -29.64
N SER A 78 10.55 16.43 -30.24
CA SER A 78 9.62 15.57 -29.50
C SER A 78 10.33 14.36 -28.90
N ILE A 79 9.72 13.81 -27.86
CA ILE A 79 10.20 12.62 -27.18
C ILE A 79 10.03 11.43 -28.16
N PRO A 80 11.05 10.59 -28.34
CA PRO A 80 10.95 9.43 -29.23
C PRO A 80 9.90 8.43 -28.74
N LYS A 81 9.37 7.63 -29.66
CA LYS A 81 8.43 6.55 -29.33
C LYS A 81 9.08 5.61 -28.30
N LYS A 82 8.32 5.24 -27.26
CA LYS A 82 8.76 4.30 -26.22
C LYS A 82 9.32 3.03 -26.87
N GLY A 83 10.51 2.60 -26.43
CA GLY A 83 11.21 1.44 -27.01
C GLY A 83 12.00 1.73 -28.29
N ALA A 84 11.75 2.85 -28.99
CA ALA A 84 12.48 3.28 -30.19
C ALA A 84 13.41 4.46 -29.89
N GLY A 85 14.10 4.40 -28.75
CA GLY A 85 15.09 5.40 -28.38
C GLY A 85 16.30 5.35 -29.31
N LYS A 86 17.14 6.39 -29.30
CA LYS A 86 18.34 6.49 -30.15
C LYS A 86 19.29 5.28 -30.07
N ARG A 87 19.25 4.55 -28.94
CA ARG A 87 20.09 3.37 -28.68
C ARG A 87 19.37 2.03 -28.88
N SER A 88 18.09 1.99 -29.27
CA SER A 88 17.36 0.72 -29.37
C SER A 88 17.81 -0.17 -30.53
N LYS A 89 18.64 0.36 -31.43
CA LYS A 89 19.19 -0.34 -32.59
C LYS A 89 20.68 -0.68 -32.43
N LYS A 90 21.29 -0.34 -31.29
CA LYS A 90 22.59 -0.89 -30.88
C LYS A 90 22.32 -2.18 -30.12
#